data_AF-A0A932C979-F1
#
_entry.id   AF-A0A932C979-F1
#
_cell.length_a   1.000
_cell.length_b   1.000
_cell.length_c   1.000
_cell.angle_alpha   90.00
_cell.angle_beta   90.00
_cell.angle_gamma   90.00
#
_symmetry.space_group_name_H-M   'P 1'
#
loop_
_entity.id
_entity.type
_entity.pdbx_description
1 polymer ?
#
loop_
_entity_poly.entity_id
_entity_poly.type
_entity_poly.pdbx_seq_one_letter_code
_entity_poly.pdbx_strand_id
1 'polypeptide(L)'
;MRRRQAVEITPGRTLHVHPPEDILLQKLRWYRQGGETSERQWRDILGIILVQAQNLDRDYLRVNAPVLGVADLLARALREGTGEA
;
A
#
# COMPACT_ATOMS: atom_id res chain seq x y z
N MET A 1 9.01 -3.18 -13.90
CA MET A 1 8.42 -2.01 -14.59
C MET A 1 8.45 -0.84 -13.63
N ARG A 2 9.03 0.30 -14.05
CA ARG A 2 9.47 1.39 -13.17
C ARG A 2 8.48 2.55 -13.25
N ARG A 3 7.48 2.61 -12.38
CA ARG A 3 6.60 3.78 -12.24
C ARG A 3 7.11 4.66 -11.09
N ARG A 4 8.21 5.36 -11.34
CA ARG A 4 8.52 6.57 -10.55
C ARG A 4 7.61 7.67 -11.10
N GLN A 5 6.63 8.14 -10.33
CA GLN A 5 5.92 9.37 -10.69
C GLN A 5 6.90 10.53 -10.52
N ALA A 6 7.18 11.23 -11.62
CA ALA A 6 8.01 12.41 -11.60
C ALA A 6 7.12 13.59 -11.19
N VAL A 7 7.19 13.99 -9.93
CA VAL A 7 6.45 15.16 -9.42
C VAL A 7 7.37 16.36 -9.52
N GLU A 8 6.95 17.37 -10.29
CA GLU A 8 7.66 18.65 -10.34
C GLU A 8 7.28 19.47 -9.10
N ILE A 9 8.25 19.67 -8.20
CA ILE A 9 8.03 20.38 -6.93
C ILE A 9 8.45 21.86 -7.06
N THR A 10 9.30 22.17 -8.03
CA THR A 10 9.80 23.51 -8.37
C THR A 10 10.27 23.47 -9.83
N PRO A 11 10.22 24.56 -10.61
CA PRO A 11 10.70 24.57 -11.99
C PRO A 11 12.08 23.90 -12.12
N GLY A 12 12.15 22.79 -12.84
CA GLY A 12 13.39 22.04 -13.07
C GLY A 12 13.79 21.04 -11.98
N ARG A 13 12.96 20.76 -10.97
CA ARG A 13 13.18 19.70 -9.96
C ARG A 13 12.05 18.67 -9.97
N THR A 14 12.37 17.51 -10.53
CA THR A 14 11.48 16.34 -10.53
C THR A 14 11.91 15.34 -9.46
N LEU A 15 11.03 15.08 -8.49
CA LEU A 15 11.20 14.01 -7.52
C LEU A 15 10.51 12.76 -8.01
N HIS A 16 11.19 11.64 -7.85
CA HIS A 16 10.64 10.34 -8.18
C HIS A 16 10.01 9.73 -6.94
N VAL A 17 8.68 9.75 -6.89
CA VAL A 17 7.93 9.29 -5.72
C VAL A 17 7.51 7.83 -5.94
N HIS A 18 7.64 7.02 -4.88
CA HIS A 18 7.02 5.70 -4.83
C HIS A 18 5.51 5.89 -4.74
N PRO A 19 4.71 5.22 -5.58
CA PRO A 19 3.25 5.30 -5.49
C PRO A 19 2.78 4.94 -4.07
N PRO A 20 1.67 5.51 -3.57
CA PRO A 20 1.12 5.16 -2.26
C PRO A 20 0.91 3.64 -2.08
N GLU A 21 0.72 2.91 -3.17
CA GLU A 21 0.65 1.45 -3.25
C GLU A 21 1.95 0.76 -2.81
N ASP A 22 3.12 1.30 -3.15
CA ASP A 22 4.41 0.73 -2.72
C ASP A 22 4.58 0.86 -1.20
N ILE A 23 4.13 1.97 -0.62
CA ILE A 23 4.14 2.19 0.83
C ILE A 23 3.21 1.20 1.52
N LEU A 24 2.02 0.99 0.95
CA LEU A 24 1.06 0.01 1.46
C LEU A 24 1.64 -1.42 1.42
N LEU A 25 2.22 -1.82 0.28
CA LEU A 25 2.86 -3.13 0.11
C LEU A 25 4.02 -3.34 1.09
N GLN A 26 4.86 -2.33 1.31
CA GLN A 26 5.95 -2.39 2.28
C GLN A 26 5.44 -2.51 3.72
N LYS A 27 4.37 -1.78 4.08
CA LYS A 27 3.75 -1.91 5.41
C LYS A 27 3.17 -3.30 5.65
N LEU A 28 2.48 -3.87 4.67
CA LEU A 28 1.97 -5.26 4.74
C LEU A 28 3.13 -6.25 4.93
N ARG A 29 4.23 -6.06 4.19
CA ARG A 29 5.41 -6.91 4.30
C ARG A 29 6.07 -6.82 5.67
N TRP A 30 6.21 -5.61 6.24
CA TRP A 30 6.75 -5.44 7.59
C TRP A 30 5.84 -6.02 8.66
N TYR A 31 4.53 -5.88 8.51
CA TYR A 31 3.57 -6.51 9.42
C TYR A 31 3.72 -8.04 9.41
N ARG A 32 3.85 -8.65 8.23
CA ARG A 32 4.17 -10.08 8.09
C ARG A 32 5.51 -10.46 8.72
N GLN A 33 6.56 -9.68 8.48
CA GLN A 33 7.89 -9.93 9.08
C GLN A 33 7.88 -9.79 10.62
N GLY A 34 7.00 -8.94 11.16
CA GLY A 34 6.76 -8.79 12.59
C GLY A 34 5.84 -9.86 13.20
N GLY A 35 5.50 -10.91 12.45
CA GLY A 35 4.65 -12.00 12.92
C GLY A 35 3.17 -11.63 13.04
N GLU A 36 2.73 -10.56 12.36
CA GLU A 36 1.32 -10.16 12.31
C GLU A 36 0.73 -9.80 13.70
N THR A 37 1.58 -9.39 14.64
CA THR A 37 1.18 -9.14 16.05
C THR A 37 0.89 -7.67 16.38
N SER A 38 1.35 -6.73 15.55
CA SER A 38 1.25 -5.30 15.86
C SER A 38 -0.08 -4.71 15.41
N GLU A 39 -1.05 -4.66 16.33
CA GLU A 39 -2.35 -4.01 16.11
C GLU A 39 -2.23 -2.54 15.69
N ARG A 40 -1.18 -1.84 16.15
CA ARG A 40 -0.90 -0.47 15.72
C ARG A 40 -0.54 -0.41 14.24
N GLN A 41 0.34 -1.30 13.77
CA GLN A 41 0.70 -1.35 12.35
C GLN A 41 -0.49 -1.75 11.49
N TRP A 42 -1.31 -2.68 11.97
CA TRP A 42 -2.54 -3.08 11.26
C TRP A 42 -3.50 -1.89 11.11
N ARG A 43 -3.75 -1.12 12.17
CA ARG A 43 -4.56 0.10 12.10
C ARG A 43 -3.97 1.15 11.16
N ASP A 44 -2.65 1.29 11.11
CA ASP A 44 -2.00 2.21 10.16
C ASP A 44 -2.24 1.78 8.70
N ILE A 45 -2.21 0.48 8.41
CA ILE A 45 -2.52 -0.09 7.09
C ILE A 45 -3.98 0.21 6.71
N LEU A 46 -4.92 -0.07 7.61
CA LEU A 46 -6.34 0.20 7.38
C LEU A 46 -6.62 1.69 7.17
N GLY A 47 -5.97 2.56 7.94
CA GLY A 47 -6.09 4.01 7.79
C GLY A 47 -5.64 4.51 6.41
N ILE A 48 -4.57 3.94 5.85
CA ILE A 48 -4.12 4.26 4.49
C ILE A 48 -5.17 3.85 3.47
N ILE A 49 -5.72 2.63 3.59
CA ILE A 49 -6.75 2.14 2.68
C ILE A 49 -8.01 3.02 2.77
N LEU A 50 -8.44 3.38 3.98
CA LEU A 50 -9.63 4.22 4.18
C LEU A 50 -9.48 5.60 3.50
N VAL A 51 -8.31 6.25 3.68
CA VAL A 51 -8.05 7.59 3.13
C VAL A 51 -7.79 7.56 1.62
N GLN A 52 -7.15 6.51 1.11
CA GLN A 52 -6.74 6.41 -0.30
C GLN A 52 -7.64 5.49 -1.14
N ALA A 53 -8.74 4.97 -0.60
CA ALA A 53 -9.54 3.90 -1.22
C ALA A 53 -9.91 4.15 -2.70
N GLN A 54 -10.23 5.40 -3.05
CA GLN A 54 -10.61 5.81 -4.41
C GLN A 54 -9.41 6.10 -5.33
N ASN A 55 -8.24 6.33 -4.77
CA ASN A 55 -7.01 6.68 -5.49
C ASN A 55 -6.03 5.51 -5.62
N LEU A 56 -6.27 4.38 -4.92
CA LEU A 56 -5.41 3.21 -4.98
C LEU A 56 -5.55 2.48 -6.33
N ASP A 57 -4.42 2.29 -7.00
CA ASP A 57 -4.29 1.40 -8.17
C ASP A 57 -4.40 -0.07 -7.71
N ARG A 58 -5.64 -0.58 -7.70
CA ARG A 58 -5.95 -1.95 -7.27
C ARG A 58 -5.30 -3.00 -8.18
N ASP A 59 -5.15 -2.70 -9.47
CA ASP A 59 -4.51 -3.62 -10.41
C ASP A 59 -3.01 -3.75 -10.12
N TYR A 60 -2.35 -2.64 -9.80
CA TYR A 60 -0.96 -2.66 -9.35
C TYR A 60 -0.78 -3.46 -8.06
N LEU A 61 -1.64 -3.23 -7.06
CA LEU A 61 -1.58 -3.97 -5.80
C LEU A 61 -1.80 -5.48 -6.00
N ARG A 62 -2.76 -5.85 -6.85
CA ARG A 62 -3.09 -7.25 -7.15
C ARG A 62 -1.95 -8.00 -7.86
N VAL A 63 -1.20 -7.33 -8.73
CA VAL A 63 -0.06 -7.93 -9.44
C VAL A 63 1.16 -8.08 -8.52
N ASN A 64 1.42 -7.12 -7.64
CA ASN A 64 2.66 -7.09 -6.85
C ASN A 64 2.55 -7.76 -5.48
N ALA A 65 1.38 -7.78 -4.84
CA ALA A 65 1.21 -8.41 -3.53
C ALA A 65 1.56 -9.92 -3.49
N PRO A 66 1.26 -10.74 -4.52
CA PRO A 66 1.69 -12.14 -4.57
C PRO A 66 3.21 -12.28 -4.62
N VAL A 67 3.89 -11.42 -5.37
CA VAL A 67 5.37 -11.42 -5.50
C VAL A 67 6.05 -11.17 -4.16
N LEU A 68 5.43 -10.34 -3.32
CA LEU A 68 5.91 -10.01 -1.97
C LEU A 68 5.39 -10.98 -0.90
N GLY A 69 4.53 -11.94 -1.28
CA GLY A 69 3.91 -12.87 -0.35
C GLY A 69 3.03 -12.16 0.68
N VAL A 70 2.24 -11.17 0.28
CA VAL A 70 1.31 -10.41 1.15
C VAL A 70 -0.10 -10.28 0.54
N ALA A 71 -0.43 -11.10 -0.45
CA ALA A 71 -1.71 -11.04 -1.16
C ALA A 71 -2.91 -11.30 -0.24
N ASP A 72 -2.76 -12.23 0.71
CA ASP A 72 -3.76 -12.54 1.73
C ASP A 72 -3.98 -11.37 2.70
N LEU A 73 -2.91 -10.72 3.14
CA LEU A 73 -2.97 -9.55 4.00
C LEU A 73 -3.57 -8.35 3.28
N LEU A 74 -3.22 -8.14 2.00
CA LEU A 74 -3.86 -7.10 1.18
C LEU A 74 -5.37 -7.35 1.06
N ALA A 75 -5.78 -8.58 0.76
CA ALA A 75 -7.20 -8.92 0.63
C ALA A 75 -7.95 -8.71 1.95
N ARG A 76 -7.34 -9.09 3.08
CA ARG A 76 -7.88 -8.84 4.42
C ARG A 76 -8.02 -7.34 4.69
N ALA A 77 -6.97 -6.57 4.43
CA ALA A 77 -6.95 -5.13 4.69
C ALA A 77 -7.96 -4.37 3.82
N LEU A 78 -8.16 -4.78 2.57
CA LEU A 78 -9.16 -4.19 1.69
C LEU A 78 -10.59 -4.43 2.21
N ARG A 79 -10.93 -5.65 2.64
CA ARG A 79 -12.25 -5.95 3.22
C ARG A 79 -12.52 -5.13 4.49
N GLU A 80 -11.57 -5.16 5.43
CA GLU A 80 -11.69 -4.45 6.71
C GLU A 80 -11.69 -2.92 6.51
N GLY A 81 -10.92 -2.41 5.55
CA GLY A 81 -10.75 -0.97 5.31
C GLY A 81 -11.89 -0.31 4.54
N THR A 82 -12.66 -1.05 3.73
CA THR A 82 -13.83 -0.52 3.01
C THR A 82 -15.14 -0.71 3.77
N GLY A 83 -15.13 -1.34 4.95
CA GLY A 83 -16.33 -1.60 5.75
C GLY A 83 -17.23 -2.68 5.16
N GLU A 84 -16.73 -3.48 4.21
CA GLU A 84 -17.41 -4.68 3.72
C GLU A 84 -17.09 -5.83 4.69
N ALA A 85 -17.87 -5.90 5.76
CA ALA A 85 -17.92 -7.03 6.69
C ALA A 85 -18.99 -8.03 6.25
#